data_AF-A0A8J2HD53-F1
#
_entry.id   AF-A0A8J2HD53-F1
#
_cell.length_a   1.000
_cell.length_b   1.000
_cell.length_c   1.000
_cell.angle_alpha   90.00
_cell.angle_beta   90.00
_cell.angle_gamma   90.00
#
_symmetry.space_group_name_H-M   'P 1'
#
loop_
_entity.id
_entity.type
_entity.pdbx_description
1 polymer ?
#
loop_
_entity_poly.entity_id
_entity_poly.type
_entity_poly.pdbx_seq_one_letter_code
_entity_poly.pdbx_strand_id
1 'polypeptide(L)'
;MLIGLEISVHENTEVSGDEAIPGTSNQHTQSSKYAPKSSRELLLEQQLHELQNENNALKNKVAHLTQKSTTLDDNLKKFLNPDQLLFLKGSATTNSKPWSEDTIKKGLRIRLLMGTKAYKSLRDKEGFPLPAFSTLYNRLSGFNFAPGTFHSIIEWLGIKIQQEQDETARYCVLALDEMSIHPAVEYDRALGNFIGLVTPQLARDSNEADSMASHAIAFVARGLTIHWKQLVGYALTGKSVTSELLWNYVQEIIKELYQHGIIVKCISTDEGPTNVGMWTLNSITASRYLISSFSRHPSNPDERLHWTSDVPHVLKRIWSQLLKTKFILSSPIVEANNLPSPTVDISHVRQLVELQSLGGPVLVTGLTAAILDPSQFDKMHVGLAKKIFSNEMGHALVLSAQTGLLPQEAFTTGWFILLCSQWYELMVCRHKSNSFGNDEASLERVQFLQNFIEIIKELQFTSDNKWKPIQRGIILTITTALNLREELVLSGKLQYLLTGRLTSSSVENLFSQVRIIIIITKIIGIFIQYTRIAVLNLD
;
A
#
# COMPACT_ATOMS: atom_id res chain seq x y z
N MET A 1 -18.25 14.80 -41.95
CA MET A 1 -18.02 15.69 -43.11
C MET A 1 -16.87 16.62 -42.75
N LEU A 2 -15.65 16.22 -43.09
CA LEU A 2 -14.44 17.04 -43.17
C LEU A 2 -13.41 16.21 -43.94
N ILE A 3 -12.84 16.85 -44.95
CA ILE A 3 -12.15 16.26 -46.10
C ILE A 3 -10.68 16.00 -45.70
N GLY A 4 -10.23 14.75 -45.89
CA GLY A 4 -8.84 14.35 -45.78
C GLY A 4 -8.08 14.61 -47.09
N LEU A 5 -6.86 15.10 -46.96
CA LEU A 5 -5.88 15.21 -48.05
C LEU A 5 -4.69 14.32 -47.67
N GLU A 6 -4.69 13.11 -48.18
CA GLU A 6 -3.52 12.24 -48.33
C GLU A 6 -2.78 12.65 -49.61
N ILE A 7 -1.46 12.81 -49.53
CA ILE A 7 -0.59 12.93 -50.70
C ILE A 7 0.32 11.69 -50.72
N SER A 8 0.08 10.86 -51.73
CA SER A 8 0.88 9.73 -52.18
C SER A 8 2.17 10.20 -52.84
N VAL A 9 3.30 9.50 -52.60
CA VAL A 9 4.48 9.57 -53.46
C VAL A 9 4.93 8.13 -53.76
N HIS A 10 4.91 7.82 -55.06
CA HIS A 10 5.18 6.54 -55.68
C HIS A 10 6.62 6.01 -55.47
N GLU A 11 6.71 4.70 -55.25
CA GLU A 11 7.89 3.87 -55.49
C GLU A 11 8.23 3.84 -57.00
N ASN A 12 9.52 3.96 -57.33
CA ASN A 12 10.06 3.45 -58.58
C ASN A 12 11.34 2.67 -58.30
N THR A 13 11.25 1.39 -58.59
CA THR A 13 12.31 0.38 -58.73
C THR A 13 13.23 0.71 -59.91
N GLU A 14 14.55 0.70 -59.71
CA GLU A 14 15.52 0.61 -60.81
C GLU A 14 16.14 -0.79 -60.87
N VAL A 15 15.96 -1.39 -62.06
CA VAL A 15 16.44 -2.71 -62.47
C VAL A 15 17.83 -2.55 -63.08
N SER A 16 18.77 -3.37 -62.61
CA SER A 16 20.10 -3.59 -63.17
C SER A 16 20.04 -4.32 -64.51
N GLY A 17 20.75 -3.82 -65.53
CA GLY A 17 20.97 -4.50 -66.80
C GLY A 17 22.37 -4.19 -67.35
N ASP A 18 23.28 -5.15 -67.17
CA ASP A 18 24.57 -5.26 -67.87
C ASP A 18 24.32 -5.82 -69.29
N GLU A 19 24.85 -5.16 -70.33
CA GLU A 19 25.15 -5.83 -71.60
C GLU A 19 26.46 -5.27 -72.19
N ALA A 20 27.28 -6.20 -72.70
CA ALA A 20 28.68 -6.02 -73.08
C ALA A 20 28.91 -6.26 -74.59
N ILE A 21 29.54 -5.27 -75.25
CA ILE A 21 30.64 -5.30 -76.28
C ILE A 21 30.37 -6.06 -77.62
N PRO A 22 30.74 -5.55 -78.84
CA PRO A 22 32.12 -5.55 -79.36
C PRO A 22 32.56 -4.36 -80.24
N GLY A 23 33.87 -4.08 -80.26
CA GLY A 23 34.48 -2.96 -80.99
C GLY A 23 35.00 -3.29 -82.41
N THR A 24 35.36 -2.24 -83.17
CA THR A 24 36.66 -2.04 -83.88
C THR A 24 36.61 -0.86 -84.86
N SER A 25 37.66 -0.02 -84.79
CA SER A 25 38.39 0.68 -85.87
C SER A 25 37.63 1.47 -86.95
N ASN A 26 37.73 2.81 -86.98
CA ASN A 26 38.80 3.53 -87.72
C ASN A 26 38.61 5.07 -87.69
N GLN A 27 39.74 5.72 -87.93
CA GLN A 27 40.05 7.15 -87.87
C GLN A 27 39.14 8.06 -88.73
N HIS A 28 38.78 9.23 -88.21
CA HIS A 28 39.04 10.48 -88.92
C HIS A 28 39.25 11.65 -87.96
N THR A 29 40.48 12.14 -88.02
CA THR A 29 41.03 13.39 -87.52
C THR A 29 40.20 14.61 -87.94
N GLN A 30 39.76 15.41 -86.96
CA GLN A 30 39.74 16.87 -87.10
C GLN A 30 40.25 17.52 -85.81
N SER A 31 41.42 18.12 -85.96
CA SER A 31 42.11 18.95 -84.98
C SER A 31 41.26 20.17 -84.61
N SER A 32 40.71 20.20 -83.40
CA SER A 32 40.34 21.44 -82.73
C SER A 32 41.48 21.84 -81.81
N LYS A 33 42.17 22.91 -82.19
CA LYS A 33 43.26 23.55 -81.46
C LYS A 33 42.77 23.93 -80.06
N TYR A 34 43.37 23.38 -79.02
CA TYR A 34 43.30 23.96 -77.68
C TYR A 34 43.98 25.34 -77.74
N ALA A 35 43.18 26.41 -77.81
CA ALA A 35 43.68 27.75 -77.55
C ALA A 35 44.20 27.80 -76.10
N PRO A 36 45.36 28.44 -75.83
CA PRO A 36 45.83 28.60 -74.46
C PRO A 36 44.81 29.44 -73.70
N LYS A 37 44.20 28.83 -72.66
CA LYS A 37 43.23 29.51 -71.78
C LYS A 37 43.83 30.82 -71.29
N SER A 38 43.03 31.88 -71.29
CA SER A 38 43.44 33.16 -70.70
C SER A 38 43.74 32.95 -69.21
N SER A 39 44.73 33.65 -68.62
CA SER A 39 45.03 33.54 -67.19
C SER A 39 43.81 33.73 -66.29
N ARG A 40 42.80 34.49 -66.77
CA ARG A 40 41.52 34.68 -66.08
C ARG A 40 40.63 33.44 -66.09
N GLU A 41 40.59 32.68 -67.19
CA GLU A 41 39.83 31.43 -67.29
C GLU A 41 40.44 30.34 -66.41
N LEU A 42 41.77 30.27 -66.34
CA LEU A 42 42.48 29.34 -65.48
C LEU A 42 42.21 29.63 -63.99
N LEU A 43 42.16 30.91 -63.61
CA LEU A 43 41.84 31.36 -62.25
C LEU A 43 40.38 31.04 -61.85
N LEU A 44 39.44 31.22 -62.78
CA LEU A 44 38.03 30.88 -62.58
C LEU A 44 37.81 29.37 -62.42
N GLU A 45 38.53 28.54 -63.18
CA GLU A 45 38.48 27.08 -63.03
C GLU A 45 39.06 26.61 -61.68
N GLN A 46 40.14 27.25 -61.21
CA GLN A 46 40.68 27.01 -59.87
C GLN A 46 39.67 27.36 -58.78
N GLN A 47 38.99 28.52 -58.89
CA GLN A 47 37.94 28.92 -57.94
C GLN A 47 36.73 27.98 -57.96
N LEU A 48 36.30 27.51 -59.13
CA LEU A 48 35.21 26.53 -59.25
C LEU A 48 35.59 25.18 -58.61
N HIS A 49 36.83 24.74 -58.80
CA HIS A 49 37.34 23.52 -58.19
C HIS A 49 37.46 23.66 -56.65
N GLU A 50 37.91 24.81 -56.15
CA GLU A 50 37.93 25.11 -54.70
C GLU A 50 36.51 25.12 -54.10
N LEU A 51 35.57 25.80 -54.75
CA LEU A 51 34.16 25.83 -54.32
C LEU A 51 33.53 24.43 -54.37
N GLN A 52 33.84 23.60 -55.37
CA GLN A 52 33.35 22.23 -55.44
C GLN A 52 33.91 21.36 -54.30
N ASN A 53 35.19 21.52 -53.98
CA ASN A 53 35.82 20.82 -52.85
C ASN A 53 35.21 21.27 -51.53
N GLU A 54 34.96 22.57 -51.35
CA GLU A 54 34.28 23.11 -50.17
C GLU A 54 32.84 22.58 -50.06
N ASN A 55 32.11 22.53 -51.17
CA ASN A 55 30.74 21.99 -51.20
C ASN A 55 30.70 20.50 -50.87
N ASN A 56 31.65 19.71 -51.37
CA ASN A 56 31.79 18.29 -51.05
C ASN A 56 32.17 18.10 -49.57
N ALA A 57 33.07 18.91 -49.03
CA ALA A 57 33.43 18.90 -47.62
C ALA A 57 32.23 19.26 -46.71
N LEU A 58 31.44 20.26 -47.09
CA LEU A 58 30.22 20.65 -46.39
C LEU A 58 29.16 19.55 -46.43
N LYS A 59 28.93 18.92 -47.59
CA LYS A 59 28.01 17.77 -47.72
C LYS A 59 28.40 16.61 -46.81
N ASN A 60 29.68 16.26 -46.78
CA ASN A 60 30.19 15.21 -45.89
C ASN A 60 30.01 15.58 -44.41
N LYS A 61 30.24 16.85 -44.05
CA LYS A 61 30.03 17.35 -42.69
C LYS A 61 28.56 17.29 -42.27
N VAL A 62 27.64 17.66 -43.17
CA VAL A 62 26.18 17.57 -42.93
C VAL A 62 25.76 16.12 -42.75
N ALA A 63 26.23 15.19 -43.59
CA ALA A 63 25.91 13.77 -43.47
C ALA A 63 26.37 13.20 -42.12
N HIS A 64 27.62 13.48 -41.73
CA HIS A 64 28.16 13.04 -40.45
C HIS A 64 27.41 13.64 -39.24
N LEU A 65 27.10 14.94 -39.27
CA LEU A 65 26.32 15.58 -38.20
C LEU A 65 24.89 15.03 -38.12
N THR A 66 24.29 14.71 -39.26
CA THR A 66 22.95 14.10 -39.33
C THR A 66 22.96 12.71 -38.70
N GLN A 67 23.94 11.86 -39.05
CA GLN A 67 24.11 10.53 -38.46
C GLN A 67 24.36 10.59 -36.94
N LYS A 68 25.16 11.56 -36.48
CA LYS A 68 25.40 11.77 -35.05
C LYS A 68 24.12 12.22 -34.33
N SER A 69 23.33 13.10 -34.95
CA SER A 69 22.05 13.56 -34.42
C SER A 69 21.03 12.42 -34.31
N THR A 70 20.93 11.55 -35.32
CA THR A 70 20.01 10.41 -35.28
C THR A 70 20.42 9.40 -34.21
N THR A 71 21.71 9.09 -34.11
CA THR A 71 22.24 8.19 -33.06
C THR A 71 21.97 8.73 -31.66
N LEU A 72 22.13 10.04 -31.45
CA LEU A 72 21.83 10.70 -30.19
C LEU A 72 20.33 10.63 -29.87
N ASP A 73 19.48 10.93 -30.84
CA ASP A 73 18.02 10.85 -30.69
C ASP A 73 17.56 9.45 -30.30
N ASP A 74 18.10 8.42 -30.94
CA ASP A 74 17.72 7.03 -30.65
C ASP A 74 18.16 6.59 -29.25
N ASN A 75 19.28 7.11 -28.75
CA ASN A 75 19.70 6.88 -27.36
C ASN A 75 18.81 7.62 -26.36
N LEU A 76 18.39 8.85 -26.67
CA LEU A 76 17.54 9.63 -25.78
C LEU A 76 16.11 9.07 -25.72
N LYS A 77 15.57 8.55 -26.83
CA LYS A 77 14.25 7.88 -26.89
C LYS A 77 14.13 6.67 -25.95
N LYS A 78 15.25 6.04 -25.56
CA LYS A 78 15.24 4.91 -24.63
C LYS A 78 14.71 5.27 -23.25
N PHE A 79 14.83 6.54 -22.85
CA PHE A 79 14.40 6.97 -21.52
C PHE A 79 13.56 8.26 -21.53
N LEU A 80 13.53 9.04 -22.60
CA LEU A 80 12.72 10.26 -22.72
C LEU A 80 11.55 10.06 -23.68
N ASN A 81 10.40 10.62 -23.31
CA ASN A 81 9.22 10.63 -24.16
C ASN A 81 9.38 11.63 -25.32
N PRO A 82 8.63 11.49 -26.43
CA PRO A 82 8.76 12.36 -27.60
C PRO A 82 8.59 13.86 -27.31
N ASP A 83 7.69 14.22 -26.39
CA ASP A 83 7.48 15.59 -25.92
C ASP A 83 8.65 16.12 -25.07
N GLN A 84 9.30 15.28 -24.28
CA GLN A 84 10.53 15.61 -23.54
C GLN A 84 11.71 15.86 -24.50
N LEU A 85 11.81 15.09 -25.58
CA LEU A 85 12.80 15.31 -26.63
C LEU A 85 12.55 16.61 -27.37
N LEU A 86 11.29 16.90 -27.71
CA LEU A 86 10.90 18.18 -28.33
C LEU A 86 11.24 19.37 -27.42
N PHE A 87 11.03 19.23 -26.11
CA PHE A 87 11.43 20.24 -25.14
C PHE A 87 12.95 20.48 -25.14
N LEU A 88 13.76 19.42 -25.21
CA LEU A 88 15.22 19.53 -25.27
C LEU A 88 15.73 20.11 -26.61
N LYS A 89 15.03 19.82 -27.71
CA LYS A 89 15.39 20.28 -29.06
C LYS A 89 14.90 21.71 -29.37
N GLY A 90 14.00 22.24 -28.56
CA GLY A 90 13.28 23.49 -28.82
C GLY A 90 14.01 24.76 -28.40
N SER A 91 13.82 25.84 -29.17
CA SER A 91 13.95 27.22 -28.69
C SER A 91 12.67 27.64 -27.98
N ALA A 92 12.70 28.65 -27.10
CA ALA A 92 11.64 29.01 -26.14
C ALA A 92 10.20 29.12 -26.71
N THR A 93 10.02 29.24 -28.02
CA THR A 93 8.73 29.28 -28.74
C THR A 93 8.04 27.92 -28.91
N THR A 94 8.73 26.78 -28.82
CA THR A 94 8.13 25.42 -28.88
C THR A 94 7.70 24.86 -27.52
N ASN A 95 7.98 25.57 -26.43
CA ASN A 95 7.60 25.21 -25.06
C ASN A 95 6.11 25.43 -24.73
N SER A 96 5.28 25.77 -25.72
CA SER A 96 3.84 25.98 -25.57
C SER A 96 3.03 24.68 -25.69
N LYS A 97 3.62 23.56 -26.12
CA LYS A 97 2.90 22.29 -26.23
C LYS A 97 2.67 21.67 -24.84
N PRO A 98 1.44 21.19 -24.55
CA PRO A 98 1.16 20.53 -23.29
C PRO A 98 1.93 19.21 -23.20
N TRP A 99 2.41 18.89 -22.00
CA TRP A 99 3.01 17.59 -21.69
C TRP A 99 1.99 16.46 -21.94
N SER A 100 2.49 15.39 -22.57
CA SER A 100 1.76 14.13 -22.80
C SER A 100 1.40 13.45 -21.49
N GLU A 101 0.41 12.55 -21.54
CA GLU A 101 0.01 11.78 -20.34
C GLU A 101 1.15 10.93 -19.79
N ASP A 102 1.94 10.30 -20.65
CA ASP A 102 3.07 9.48 -20.23
C ASP A 102 4.14 10.31 -19.51
N THR A 103 4.38 11.55 -19.97
CA THR A 103 5.30 12.46 -19.28
C THR A 103 4.74 12.99 -17.98
N ILE A 104 3.43 13.21 -17.89
CA ILE A 104 2.77 13.53 -16.62
C ILE A 104 2.88 12.36 -15.64
N LYS A 105 2.55 11.13 -16.05
CA LYS A 105 2.66 9.90 -15.24
C LYS A 105 4.09 9.69 -14.75
N LYS A 106 5.08 9.81 -15.65
CA LYS A 106 6.51 9.75 -15.31
C LYS A 106 6.91 10.85 -14.32
N GLY A 107 6.45 12.08 -14.53
CA GLY A 107 6.69 13.21 -13.63
C GLY A 107 6.09 12.98 -12.23
N LEU A 108 4.86 12.46 -12.15
CA LEU A 108 4.23 12.08 -10.89
C LEU A 108 5.02 10.96 -10.19
N ARG A 109 5.40 9.91 -10.92
CA ARG A 109 6.20 8.79 -10.37
C ARG A 109 7.53 9.27 -9.77
N ILE A 110 8.29 10.09 -10.50
CA ILE A 110 9.57 10.63 -10.01
C ILE A 110 9.35 11.52 -8.79
N ARG A 111 8.31 12.37 -8.81
CA ARG A 111 7.93 13.21 -7.66
C ARG A 111 7.68 12.36 -6.41
N LEU A 112 6.97 11.25 -6.57
CA LEU A 112 6.59 10.38 -5.47
C LEU A 112 7.77 9.67 -4.83
N LEU A 113 8.65 9.11 -5.67
CA LEU A 113 9.80 8.36 -5.20
C LEU A 113 10.85 9.25 -4.54
N MET A 114 11.07 10.46 -5.08
CA MET A 114 12.18 11.32 -4.65
C MET A 114 11.74 12.48 -3.73
N GLY A 115 10.44 12.74 -3.63
CA GLY A 115 9.89 13.86 -2.88
C GLY A 115 10.06 15.22 -3.56
N THR A 116 9.41 16.24 -2.96
CA THR A 116 9.29 17.58 -3.55
C THR A 116 10.61 18.30 -3.78
N LYS A 117 11.55 18.22 -2.84
CA LYS A 117 12.83 18.94 -2.92
C LYS A 117 13.72 18.37 -4.02
N ALA A 118 13.85 17.03 -4.08
CA ALA A 118 14.65 16.37 -5.10
C ALA A 118 14.06 16.58 -6.50
N TYR A 119 12.73 16.49 -6.66
CA TYR A 119 12.08 16.76 -7.93
C TYR A 119 12.33 18.20 -8.43
N LYS A 120 12.23 19.20 -7.53
CA LYS A 120 12.59 20.60 -7.88
C LYS A 120 14.04 20.72 -8.31
N SER A 121 14.96 20.11 -7.57
CA SER A 121 16.38 20.12 -7.90
C SER A 121 16.64 19.50 -9.28
N LEU A 122 16.06 18.33 -9.54
CA LEU A 122 16.21 17.60 -10.80
C LEU A 122 15.68 18.41 -12.00
N ARG A 123 14.56 19.09 -11.84
CA ARG A 123 13.97 19.92 -12.89
C ARG A 123 14.72 21.24 -13.07
N ASP A 124 14.90 21.99 -11.98
CA ASP A 124 15.29 23.39 -12.03
C ASP A 124 16.82 23.57 -12.01
N LYS A 125 17.58 22.68 -11.34
CA LYS A 125 19.05 22.74 -11.28
C LYS A 125 19.72 21.83 -12.32
N GLU A 126 19.26 20.59 -12.43
CA GLU A 126 19.83 19.63 -13.38
C GLU A 126 19.23 19.74 -14.78
N GLY A 127 18.19 20.57 -14.96
CA GLY A 127 17.59 20.84 -16.26
C GLY A 127 16.82 19.67 -16.88
N PHE A 128 16.43 18.66 -16.08
CA PHE A 128 15.72 17.50 -16.62
C PHE A 128 14.34 17.93 -17.17
N PRO A 129 13.93 17.45 -18.37
CA PRO A 129 12.69 17.87 -19.05
C PRO A 129 11.44 17.34 -18.34
N LEU A 130 11.09 17.93 -17.18
CA LEU A 130 9.96 17.54 -16.35
C LEU A 130 8.89 18.63 -16.28
N PRO A 131 7.61 18.24 -16.18
CA PRO A 131 6.52 19.18 -15.95
C PRO A 131 6.71 20.04 -14.70
N ALA A 132 6.17 21.25 -14.72
CA ALA A 132 6.12 22.08 -13.53
C ALA A 132 5.22 21.47 -12.45
N PHE A 133 5.44 21.84 -11.18
CA PHE A 133 4.57 21.43 -10.08
C PHE A 133 3.11 21.80 -10.31
N SER A 134 2.87 23.01 -10.82
CA SER A 134 1.53 23.49 -11.17
C SER A 134 0.90 22.62 -12.25
N THR A 135 1.64 22.22 -13.29
CA THR A 135 1.15 21.33 -14.34
C THR A 135 0.75 19.97 -13.79
N LEU A 136 1.60 19.36 -12.95
CA LEU A 136 1.27 18.08 -12.30
C LEU A 136 0.03 18.22 -11.41
N TYR A 137 -0.07 19.30 -10.64
CA TYR A 137 -1.21 19.53 -9.75
C TYR A 137 -2.51 19.76 -10.51
N ASN A 138 -2.48 20.56 -11.58
CA ASN A 138 -3.64 20.81 -12.44
C ASN A 138 -4.12 19.55 -13.16
N ARG A 139 -3.21 18.61 -13.49
CA ARG A 139 -3.62 17.30 -14.03
C ARG A 139 -4.31 16.44 -12.98
N LEU A 140 -3.95 16.60 -11.70
CA LEU A 140 -4.58 15.91 -10.58
C LEU A 140 -5.87 16.58 -10.08
N SER A 141 -6.12 17.86 -10.42
CA SER A 141 -7.28 18.60 -9.93
C SER A 141 -8.60 18.08 -10.52
N GLY A 142 -8.57 17.34 -11.63
CA GLY A 142 -9.74 16.69 -12.21
C GLY A 142 -10.33 15.57 -11.34
N PHE A 143 -9.59 15.09 -10.34
CA PHE A 143 -10.10 14.07 -9.43
C PHE A 143 -10.66 14.67 -8.15
N ASN A 144 -11.93 14.38 -7.85
CA ASN A 144 -12.59 14.79 -6.60
C ASN A 144 -12.22 13.82 -5.47
N PHE A 145 -11.71 14.38 -4.38
CA PHE A 145 -11.31 13.64 -3.17
C PHE A 145 -11.86 14.30 -1.91
N ALA A 146 -12.99 14.98 -2.01
CA ALA A 146 -13.72 15.46 -0.86
C ALA A 146 -14.00 14.30 0.13
N PRO A 147 -14.17 14.59 1.43
CA PRO A 147 -14.62 13.59 2.40
C PRO A 147 -15.90 12.92 1.89
N GLY A 148 -15.92 11.59 1.90
CA GLY A 148 -16.95 10.80 1.28
C GLY A 148 -16.45 9.45 0.76
N THR A 149 -17.37 8.72 0.12
CA THR A 149 -17.09 7.51 -0.65
C THR A 149 -16.54 7.88 -2.03
N PHE A 150 -15.48 7.20 -2.47
CA PHE A 150 -14.81 7.45 -3.75
C PHE A 150 -15.39 6.59 -4.88
N HIS A 151 -16.62 6.88 -5.28
CA HIS A 151 -17.36 6.15 -6.31
C HIS A 151 -16.54 5.88 -7.58
N SER A 152 -15.91 6.89 -8.18
CA SER A 152 -15.09 6.70 -9.39
C SER A 152 -13.93 5.74 -9.18
N ILE A 153 -13.31 5.73 -7.99
CA ILE A 153 -12.19 4.84 -7.69
C ILE A 153 -12.66 3.42 -7.52
N ILE A 154 -13.81 3.24 -6.88
CA ILE A 154 -14.44 1.93 -6.72
C ILE A 154 -14.84 1.38 -8.10
N GLU A 155 -15.39 2.21 -8.98
CA GLU A 155 -15.70 1.85 -10.37
C GLU A 155 -14.45 1.38 -11.13
N TRP A 156 -13.37 2.17 -11.13
CA TRP A 156 -12.11 1.81 -11.78
C TRP A 156 -11.50 0.53 -11.19
N LEU A 157 -11.56 0.36 -9.87
CA LEU A 157 -11.10 -0.84 -9.19
C LEU A 157 -11.94 -2.05 -9.61
N GLY A 158 -13.26 -1.91 -9.73
CA GLY A 158 -14.16 -2.94 -10.24
C GLY A 158 -13.78 -3.38 -11.65
N ILE A 159 -13.57 -2.43 -12.56
CA ILE A 159 -13.11 -2.71 -13.93
C ILE A 159 -11.78 -3.48 -13.92
N LYS A 160 -10.80 -3.05 -13.11
CA LYS A 160 -9.51 -3.75 -12.98
C LYS A 160 -9.69 -5.19 -12.49
N ILE A 161 -10.48 -5.39 -11.44
CA ILE A 161 -10.73 -6.71 -10.85
C ILE A 161 -11.48 -7.63 -11.82
N GLN A 162 -12.39 -7.11 -12.64
CA GLN A 162 -13.10 -7.90 -13.66
C GLN A 162 -12.18 -8.41 -14.78
N GLN A 163 -11.04 -7.76 -15.00
CA GLN A 163 -10.02 -8.19 -15.98
C GLN A 163 -9.06 -9.25 -15.41
N GLU A 164 -9.08 -9.49 -14.10
CA GLU A 164 -8.26 -10.52 -13.47
C GLU A 164 -8.76 -11.92 -13.85
N GLN A 165 -7.83 -12.83 -14.15
CA GLN A 165 -8.16 -14.22 -14.50
C GLN A 165 -8.71 -15.00 -13.31
N ASP A 166 -8.23 -14.69 -12.11
CA ASP A 166 -8.66 -15.33 -10.87
C ASP A 166 -9.91 -14.63 -10.33
N GLU A 167 -11.06 -15.30 -10.44
CA GLU A 167 -12.35 -14.76 -9.99
C GLU A 167 -12.36 -14.38 -8.50
N THR A 168 -11.49 -14.97 -7.69
CA THR A 168 -11.38 -14.70 -6.25
C THR A 168 -10.76 -13.34 -5.95
N ALA A 169 -10.18 -12.67 -6.96
CA ALA A 169 -9.66 -11.29 -6.90
C ALA A 169 -10.67 -10.31 -6.30
N ARG A 170 -11.96 -10.59 -6.51
CA ARG A 170 -13.09 -9.77 -6.05
C ARG A 170 -13.36 -9.83 -4.55
N TYR A 171 -12.86 -10.87 -3.85
CA TYR A 171 -13.04 -10.98 -2.41
C TYR A 171 -12.10 -10.03 -1.68
N CYS A 172 -12.65 -9.23 -0.77
CA CYS A 172 -11.87 -8.27 -0.02
C CYS A 172 -12.23 -8.20 1.47
N VAL A 173 -11.33 -7.60 2.23
CA VAL A 173 -11.51 -7.17 3.61
C VAL A 173 -11.68 -5.65 3.60
N LEU A 174 -12.69 -5.14 4.28
CA LEU A 174 -12.85 -3.72 4.53
C LEU A 174 -12.27 -3.40 5.91
N ALA A 175 -11.13 -2.71 5.92
CA ALA A 175 -10.47 -2.28 7.15
C ALA A 175 -10.83 -0.82 7.47
N LEU A 176 -11.12 -0.58 8.76
CA LEU A 176 -11.47 0.73 9.29
C LEU A 176 -10.53 1.09 10.43
N ASP A 177 -10.07 2.34 10.41
CA ASP A 177 -9.35 2.91 11.54
C ASP A 177 -9.53 4.43 11.54
N GLU A 178 -9.38 5.03 12.71
CA GLU A 178 -9.54 6.46 12.94
C GLU A 178 -8.20 7.07 13.36
N MET A 179 -7.93 8.29 12.91
CA MET A 179 -6.83 9.09 13.43
C MET A 179 -7.29 10.48 13.86
N SER A 180 -6.70 10.97 14.95
CA SER A 180 -6.87 12.36 15.34
C SER A 180 -6.19 13.29 14.33
N ILE A 181 -6.88 14.37 14.01
CA ILE A 181 -6.42 15.47 13.15
C ILE A 181 -6.48 16.77 13.94
N HIS A 182 -5.73 17.78 13.50
CA HIS A 182 -5.87 19.12 14.07
C HIS A 182 -7.16 19.76 13.56
N PRO A 183 -8.09 20.18 14.43
CA PRO A 183 -9.31 20.85 13.99
C PRO A 183 -8.97 22.15 13.26
N ALA A 184 -9.35 22.24 11.99
CA ALA A 184 -9.15 23.42 11.16
C ALA A 184 -10.10 23.35 9.97
N VAL A 185 -10.58 24.51 9.51
CA VAL A 185 -11.35 24.62 8.27
C VAL A 185 -10.51 25.33 7.23
N GLU A 186 -10.29 24.67 6.09
CA GLU A 186 -9.53 25.20 4.96
C GLU A 186 -10.40 25.22 3.70
N TYR A 187 -10.27 26.27 2.89
CA TYR A 187 -10.91 26.32 1.57
C TYR A 187 -10.04 25.61 0.54
N ASP A 188 -10.55 24.52 -0.03
CA ASP A 188 -9.88 23.81 -1.12
C ASP A 188 -10.29 24.42 -2.46
N ARG A 189 -9.34 25.08 -3.13
CA ARG A 189 -9.59 25.73 -4.43
C ARG A 189 -9.90 24.75 -5.56
N ALA A 190 -9.42 23.52 -5.48
CA ALA A 190 -9.66 22.51 -6.50
C ALA A 190 -11.07 21.91 -6.37
N LEU A 191 -11.57 21.79 -5.14
CA LEU A 191 -12.92 21.29 -4.85
C LEU A 191 -13.97 22.41 -4.82
N GLY A 192 -13.54 23.67 -4.67
CA GLY A 192 -14.44 24.82 -4.57
C GLY A 192 -15.20 24.92 -3.25
N ASN A 193 -14.84 24.10 -2.25
CA ASN A 193 -15.58 23.92 -1.01
C ASN A 193 -14.66 24.04 0.22
N PHE A 194 -15.26 24.37 1.36
CA PHE A 194 -14.60 24.29 2.66
C PHE A 194 -14.50 22.84 3.13
N ILE A 195 -13.35 22.49 3.73
CA ILE A 195 -13.06 21.15 4.22
C ILE A 195 -12.53 21.28 5.65
N GLY A 196 -12.85 20.31 6.50
CA GLY A 196 -12.53 20.34 7.92
C GLY A 196 -13.74 20.39 8.84
N LEU A 197 -14.95 20.38 8.27
CA LEU A 197 -16.20 20.16 9.00
C LEU A 197 -16.51 18.67 9.08
N VAL A 198 -17.34 18.29 10.05
CA VAL A 198 -17.80 16.91 10.20
C VAL A 198 -18.59 16.47 8.96
N THR A 199 -18.35 15.24 8.49
CA THR A 199 -19.09 14.66 7.38
C THR A 199 -20.58 14.54 7.76
N PRO A 200 -21.51 15.14 6.99
CA PRO A 200 -22.93 15.22 7.38
C PRO A 200 -23.58 13.87 7.71
N GLN A 201 -23.22 12.80 7.00
CA GLN A 201 -23.75 11.44 7.22
C GLN A 201 -23.31 10.84 8.57
N LEU A 202 -22.26 11.38 9.19
CA LEU A 202 -21.74 10.95 10.48
C LEU A 202 -22.02 11.96 11.60
N ALA A 203 -22.75 13.03 11.31
CA ALA A 203 -23.21 14.01 12.29
C ALA A 203 -24.58 13.59 12.85
N ARG A 204 -24.80 13.79 14.16
CA ARG A 204 -26.10 13.53 14.80
C ARG A 204 -27.16 14.55 14.42
N ASP A 205 -26.74 15.79 14.22
CA ASP A 205 -27.60 16.92 13.88
C ASP A 205 -26.85 17.93 13.00
N SER A 206 -27.57 18.96 12.52
CA SER A 206 -26.99 20.03 11.71
C SER A 206 -25.92 20.83 12.45
N ASN A 207 -26.00 20.97 13.78
CA ASN A 207 -25.00 21.71 14.54
C ASN A 207 -23.67 20.95 14.60
N GLU A 208 -23.71 19.62 14.74
CA GLU A 208 -22.52 18.78 14.70
C GLU A 208 -21.92 18.75 13.29
N ALA A 209 -22.73 18.76 12.24
CA ALA A 209 -22.26 18.85 10.85
C ALA A 209 -21.48 20.15 10.57
N ASP A 210 -21.92 21.27 11.17
CA ASP A 210 -21.26 22.58 11.06
C ASP A 210 -20.05 22.74 12.00
N SER A 211 -19.75 21.71 12.82
CA SER A 211 -18.61 21.74 13.74
C SER A 211 -17.30 21.30 13.08
N MET A 212 -16.18 21.78 13.63
CA MET A 212 -14.85 21.36 13.16
C MET A 212 -14.59 19.89 13.50
N ALA A 213 -14.15 19.13 12.50
CA ALA A 213 -13.73 17.75 12.69
C ALA A 213 -12.44 17.67 13.51
N SER A 214 -12.38 16.71 14.42
CA SER A 214 -11.18 16.42 15.22
C SER A 214 -10.55 15.07 14.88
N HIS A 215 -11.25 14.26 14.09
CA HIS A 215 -10.77 12.96 13.66
C HIS A 215 -11.09 12.73 12.18
N ALA A 216 -10.37 11.78 11.58
CA ALA A 216 -10.62 11.28 10.25
C ALA A 216 -10.64 9.74 10.31
N ILE A 217 -11.75 9.15 9.85
CA ILE A 217 -11.89 7.71 9.68
C ILE A 217 -11.64 7.33 8.22
N ALA A 218 -10.80 6.33 7.99
CA ALA A 218 -10.47 5.86 6.65
C ALA A 218 -11.01 4.44 6.42
N PHE A 219 -11.47 4.21 5.19
CA PHE A 219 -12.05 2.93 4.76
C PHE A 219 -11.18 2.35 3.65
N VAL A 220 -10.43 1.28 3.95
CA VAL A 220 -9.51 0.66 3.00
C VAL A 220 -10.01 -0.73 2.65
N ALA A 221 -10.34 -0.94 1.38
CA ALA A 221 -10.61 -2.26 0.84
C ALA A 221 -9.28 -2.93 0.47
N ARG A 222 -9.12 -4.20 0.86
CA ARG A 222 -7.91 -4.98 0.61
C ARG A 222 -8.27 -6.35 0.08
N GLY A 223 -7.64 -6.77 -1.02
CA GLY A 223 -7.85 -8.10 -1.59
C GLY A 223 -7.54 -9.21 -0.58
N LEU A 224 -8.45 -10.20 -0.49
CA LEU A 224 -8.31 -11.35 0.39
C LEU A 224 -7.37 -12.40 -0.19
N THR A 225 -7.25 -12.49 -1.52
CA THR A 225 -6.43 -13.49 -2.22
C THR A 225 -5.28 -12.84 -2.99
N ILE A 226 -5.60 -11.89 -3.88
CA ILE A 226 -4.64 -11.16 -4.69
C ILE A 226 -4.18 -9.89 -3.97
N HIS A 227 -2.91 -9.53 -4.13
CA HIS A 227 -2.35 -8.36 -3.46
C HIS A 227 -2.80 -7.06 -4.14
N TRP A 228 -3.91 -6.51 -3.68
CA TRP A 228 -4.32 -5.14 -3.97
C TRP A 228 -4.88 -4.50 -2.70
N LYS A 229 -4.81 -3.17 -2.62
CA LYS A 229 -5.43 -2.38 -1.56
C LYS A 229 -5.81 -1.02 -2.13
N GLN A 230 -6.95 -0.51 -1.73
CA GLN A 230 -7.47 0.77 -2.21
C GLN A 230 -8.16 1.51 -1.07
N LEU A 231 -7.83 2.79 -0.91
CA LEU A 231 -8.64 3.69 -0.10
C LEU A 231 -9.93 3.95 -0.86
N VAL A 232 -11.06 3.49 -0.32
CA VAL A 232 -12.38 3.56 -0.97
C VAL A 232 -13.21 4.73 -0.46
N GLY A 233 -12.77 5.35 0.63
CA GLY A 233 -13.36 6.57 1.15
C GLY A 233 -12.71 6.98 2.46
N TYR A 234 -13.03 8.18 2.90
CA TYR A 234 -12.75 8.65 4.25
C TYR A 234 -13.86 9.59 4.68
N ALA A 235 -14.04 9.73 5.99
CA ALA A 235 -14.98 10.70 6.54
C ALA A 235 -14.31 11.47 7.68
N LEU A 236 -14.77 12.70 7.86
CA LEU A 236 -14.32 13.58 8.93
C LEU A 236 -15.32 13.50 10.08
N THR A 237 -14.81 13.28 11.28
CA THR A 237 -15.61 12.97 12.45
C THR A 237 -15.31 13.94 13.59
N GLY A 238 -16.33 14.18 14.42
CA GLY A 238 -16.20 14.96 15.64
C GLY A 238 -15.44 14.19 16.72
N LYS A 239 -15.66 14.55 17.99
CA LYS A 239 -15.06 13.82 19.13
C LYS A 239 -15.67 12.44 19.36
N SER A 240 -16.87 12.20 18.84
CA SER A 240 -17.61 10.96 19.03
C SER A 240 -18.56 10.77 17.85
N VAL A 241 -18.66 9.53 17.38
CA VAL A 241 -19.63 9.10 16.36
C VAL A 241 -20.46 7.97 16.96
N THR A 242 -21.77 7.95 16.68
CA THR A 242 -22.64 6.86 17.12
C THR A 242 -22.40 5.61 16.27
N SER A 243 -22.54 4.44 16.89
CA SER A 243 -22.33 3.17 16.21
C SER A 243 -23.31 2.96 15.05
N GLU A 244 -24.54 3.47 15.17
CA GLU A 244 -25.58 3.39 14.14
C GLU A 244 -25.20 4.21 12.90
N LEU A 245 -24.77 5.46 13.08
CA LEU A 245 -24.36 6.33 11.97
C LEU A 245 -23.16 5.76 11.23
N LEU A 246 -22.15 5.29 11.98
CA LEU A 246 -20.98 4.67 11.39
C LEU A 246 -21.34 3.38 10.64
N TRP A 247 -22.21 2.54 11.20
CA TRP A 247 -22.66 1.33 10.51
C TRP A 247 -23.42 1.63 9.21
N ASN A 248 -24.35 2.59 9.23
CA ASN A 248 -25.07 3.01 8.02
C ASN A 248 -24.11 3.43 6.91
N TYR A 249 -23.10 4.25 7.25
CA TYR A 249 -22.08 4.70 6.30
C TYR A 249 -21.22 3.52 5.76
N VAL A 250 -20.87 2.57 6.62
CA VAL A 250 -20.16 1.34 6.19
C VAL A 250 -21.02 0.50 5.25
N GLN A 251 -22.32 0.39 5.51
CA GLN A 251 -23.24 -0.32 4.61
C GLN A 251 -23.32 0.34 3.24
N GLU A 252 -23.30 1.68 3.16
CA GLU A 252 -23.25 2.41 1.88
C GLU A 252 -21.98 2.06 1.09
N ILE A 253 -20.81 2.04 1.74
CA ILE A 253 -19.55 1.63 1.10
C ILE A 253 -19.60 0.19 0.62
N ILE A 254 -20.13 -0.73 1.43
CA ILE A 254 -20.26 -2.16 1.06
C ILE A 254 -21.20 -2.31 -0.14
N LYS A 255 -22.31 -1.56 -0.18
CA LYS A 255 -23.23 -1.58 -1.32
C LYS A 255 -22.58 -1.06 -2.59
N GLU A 256 -21.83 0.04 -2.51
CA GLU A 256 -21.10 0.60 -3.64
C GLU A 256 -20.06 -0.39 -4.17
N LEU A 257 -19.23 -1.00 -3.29
CA LEU A 257 -18.28 -2.03 -3.69
C LEU A 257 -18.95 -3.21 -4.39
N TYR A 258 -20.09 -3.66 -3.85
CA TYR A 258 -20.83 -4.79 -4.39
C TYR A 258 -21.42 -4.49 -5.78
N GLN A 259 -21.89 -3.28 -6.03
CA GLN A 259 -22.38 -2.85 -7.36
C GLN A 259 -21.32 -2.97 -8.45
N HIS A 260 -20.05 -2.75 -8.10
CA HIS A 260 -18.91 -2.88 -9.00
C HIS A 260 -18.26 -4.28 -8.97
N GLY A 261 -18.96 -5.27 -8.40
CA GLY A 261 -18.56 -6.68 -8.39
C GLY A 261 -17.53 -7.05 -7.31
N ILE A 262 -17.24 -6.15 -6.37
CA ILE A 262 -16.28 -6.37 -5.27
C ILE A 262 -17.04 -6.83 -4.03
N ILE A 263 -16.68 -8.00 -3.50
CA ILE A 263 -17.42 -8.64 -2.40
C ILE A 263 -16.63 -8.52 -1.11
N VAL A 264 -17.20 -7.81 -0.12
CA VAL A 264 -16.60 -7.68 1.20
C VAL A 264 -16.90 -8.92 2.02
N LYS A 265 -15.88 -9.76 2.26
CA LYS A 265 -16.00 -10.98 3.06
C LYS A 265 -15.76 -10.77 4.55
N CYS A 266 -15.01 -9.73 4.91
CA CYS A 266 -14.70 -9.46 6.31
C CYS A 266 -14.56 -7.96 6.58
N ILE A 267 -15.02 -7.51 7.75
CA ILE A 267 -14.74 -6.18 8.30
C ILE A 267 -13.68 -6.30 9.40
N SER A 268 -12.64 -5.48 9.31
CA SER A 268 -11.57 -5.41 10.32
C SER A 268 -11.57 -4.05 11.00
N THR A 269 -11.76 -4.04 12.32
CA THR A 269 -11.75 -2.82 13.13
C THR A 269 -10.90 -3.00 14.38
N ASP A 270 -10.54 -1.89 15.02
CA ASP A 270 -10.09 -1.95 16.40
C ASP A 270 -11.26 -2.29 17.36
N GLU A 271 -10.96 -2.34 18.66
CA GLU A 271 -11.94 -2.56 19.73
C GLU A 271 -12.29 -1.28 20.50
N GLY A 272 -12.36 -0.16 19.78
CA GLY A 272 -12.91 1.09 20.28
C GLY A 272 -14.41 0.95 20.62
N PRO A 273 -14.95 1.76 21.55
CA PRO A 273 -16.35 1.66 21.99
C PRO A 273 -17.36 1.73 20.83
N THR A 274 -17.15 2.65 19.87
CA THR A 274 -18.04 2.81 18.71
C THR A 274 -18.03 1.57 17.82
N ASN A 275 -16.85 0.98 17.57
CA ASN A 275 -16.71 -0.24 16.77
C ASN A 275 -17.33 -1.47 17.47
N VAL A 276 -17.14 -1.60 18.79
CA VAL A 276 -17.80 -2.65 19.57
C VAL A 276 -19.33 -2.46 19.59
N GLY A 277 -19.82 -1.23 19.58
CA GLY A 277 -21.24 -0.95 19.41
C GLY A 277 -21.76 -1.40 18.05
N MET A 278 -21.01 -1.17 16.96
CA MET A 278 -21.37 -1.69 15.63
C MET A 278 -21.42 -3.22 15.59
N TRP A 279 -20.49 -3.89 16.27
CA TRP A 279 -20.50 -5.34 16.42
C TRP A 279 -21.80 -5.80 17.08
N THR A 280 -22.18 -5.13 18.18
CA THR A 280 -23.40 -5.45 18.94
C THR A 280 -24.66 -5.24 18.09
N LEU A 281 -24.74 -4.16 17.31
CA LEU A 281 -25.84 -3.90 16.37
C LEU A 281 -26.00 -5.02 15.33
N ASN A 282 -24.91 -5.72 15.01
CA ASN A 282 -24.88 -6.82 14.05
C ASN A 282 -24.86 -8.21 14.71
N SER A 283 -25.20 -8.30 16.00
CA SER A 283 -25.20 -9.54 16.78
C SER A 283 -23.86 -10.28 16.79
N ILE A 284 -22.77 -9.52 16.67
CA ILE A 284 -21.39 -10.02 16.77
C ILE A 284 -20.97 -9.95 18.23
N THR A 285 -20.55 -11.08 18.77
CA THR A 285 -20.13 -11.20 20.16
C THR A 285 -19.13 -12.32 20.31
N ALA A 286 -18.16 -12.14 21.20
CA ALA A 286 -17.28 -13.22 21.65
C ALA A 286 -17.23 -13.15 23.17
N SER A 287 -18.07 -13.98 23.78
CA SER A 287 -18.18 -14.17 25.23
C SER A 287 -17.79 -15.60 25.58
N ARG A 288 -17.78 -15.92 26.87
CA ARG A 288 -17.50 -17.28 27.36
C ARG A 288 -18.45 -18.34 26.77
N TYR A 289 -19.72 -17.99 26.60
CA TYR A 289 -20.79 -18.95 26.27
C TYR A 289 -21.35 -18.78 24.86
N LEU A 290 -21.25 -17.57 24.31
CA LEU A 290 -21.79 -17.23 23.00
C LEU A 290 -20.70 -16.57 22.16
N ILE A 291 -20.44 -17.17 21.00
CA ILE A 291 -19.52 -16.67 20.00
C ILE A 291 -20.26 -16.57 18.68
N SER A 292 -20.28 -15.38 18.10
CA SER A 292 -20.88 -15.04 16.82
C SER A 292 -19.93 -14.05 16.14
N SER A 293 -19.38 -14.45 14.99
CA SER A 293 -18.32 -13.70 14.30
C SER A 293 -18.70 -13.25 12.89
N PHE A 294 -19.96 -13.49 12.49
CA PHE A 294 -20.48 -13.07 11.19
C PHE A 294 -21.94 -12.60 11.29
N SER A 295 -22.33 -11.75 10.35
CA SER A 295 -23.70 -11.28 10.13
C SER A 295 -24.13 -11.59 8.69
N ARG A 296 -25.37 -11.25 8.33
CA ARG A 296 -25.82 -11.29 6.92
C ARG A 296 -25.15 -10.16 6.14
N HIS A 297 -24.77 -10.43 4.89
CA HIS A 297 -24.16 -9.43 4.03
C HIS A 297 -25.20 -8.37 3.59
N PRO A 298 -24.93 -7.05 3.72
CA PRO A 298 -25.89 -5.98 3.42
C PRO A 298 -26.46 -5.96 2.00
N SER A 299 -25.69 -6.45 1.03
CA SER A 299 -26.09 -6.49 -0.39
C SER A 299 -26.58 -7.86 -0.86
N ASN A 300 -26.35 -8.92 -0.07
CA ASN A 300 -26.75 -10.29 -0.42
C ASN A 300 -27.04 -11.08 0.87
N PRO A 301 -28.31 -11.22 1.30
CA PRO A 301 -28.65 -11.85 2.56
C PRO A 301 -28.22 -13.33 2.70
N ASP A 302 -27.97 -14.02 1.59
CA ASP A 302 -27.50 -15.42 1.58
C ASP A 302 -25.99 -15.56 1.84
N GLU A 303 -25.25 -14.45 1.75
CA GLU A 303 -23.83 -14.40 2.06
C GLU A 303 -23.56 -13.95 3.50
N ARG A 304 -22.47 -14.48 4.05
CA ARG A 304 -21.96 -14.09 5.38
C ARG A 304 -20.98 -12.94 5.24
N LEU A 305 -21.10 -11.97 6.13
CA LEU A 305 -20.12 -10.91 6.35
C LEU A 305 -19.43 -11.16 7.69
N HIS A 306 -18.14 -11.51 7.65
CA HIS A 306 -17.38 -11.81 8.86
C HIS A 306 -16.83 -10.54 9.52
N TRP A 307 -16.51 -10.62 10.81
CA TRP A 307 -16.04 -9.49 11.61
C TRP A 307 -14.81 -9.90 12.42
N THR A 308 -13.76 -9.08 12.41
CA THR A 308 -12.55 -9.36 13.17
C THR A 308 -12.05 -8.12 13.90
N SER A 309 -11.40 -8.36 15.03
CA SER A 309 -10.57 -7.37 15.71
C SER A 309 -9.21 -7.28 15.00
N ASP A 310 -8.52 -6.14 15.11
CA ASP A 310 -7.14 -6.04 14.64
C ASP A 310 -6.17 -6.77 15.58
N VAL A 311 -5.52 -7.80 15.05
CA VAL A 311 -4.64 -8.71 15.80
C VAL A 311 -3.44 -8.00 16.46
N PRO A 312 -2.69 -7.12 15.76
CA PRO A 312 -1.70 -6.22 16.39
C PRO A 312 -2.24 -5.43 17.60
N HIS A 313 -3.45 -4.85 17.50
CA HIS A 313 -4.07 -4.16 18.63
C HIS A 313 -4.44 -5.11 19.78
N VAL A 314 -4.93 -6.32 19.49
CA VAL A 314 -5.19 -7.34 20.50
C VAL A 314 -3.90 -7.71 21.24
N LEU A 315 -2.79 -7.94 20.53
CA LEU A 315 -1.49 -8.25 21.15
C LEU A 315 -1.01 -7.12 22.10
N LYS A 316 -1.12 -5.85 21.67
CA LYS A 316 -0.81 -4.68 22.50
C LYS A 316 -1.65 -4.65 23.79
N ARG A 317 -2.91 -5.10 23.73
CA ARG A 317 -3.78 -5.17 24.89
C ARG A 317 -3.45 -6.34 25.81
N ILE A 318 -3.06 -7.50 25.29
CA ILE A 318 -2.53 -8.62 26.11
C ILE A 318 -1.33 -8.11 26.92
N TRP A 319 -0.39 -7.43 26.26
CA TRP A 319 0.77 -6.83 26.93
C TRP A 319 0.34 -5.83 28.01
N SER A 320 -0.51 -4.87 27.65
CA SER A 320 -0.99 -3.83 28.58
C SER A 320 -1.75 -4.41 29.78
N GLN A 321 -2.45 -5.53 29.61
CA GLN A 321 -3.16 -6.21 30.68
C GLN A 321 -2.20 -7.00 31.58
N LEU A 322 -1.21 -7.68 30.99
CA LEU A 322 -0.19 -8.43 31.73
C LEU A 322 0.69 -7.52 32.60
N LEU A 323 0.95 -6.29 32.14
CA LEU A 323 1.63 -5.27 32.93
C LEU A 323 0.85 -4.82 34.19
N LYS A 324 -0.49 -4.94 34.17
CA LYS A 324 -1.37 -4.44 35.23
C LYS A 324 -1.80 -5.54 36.21
N THR A 325 -1.97 -6.76 35.71
CA THR A 325 -2.59 -7.86 36.45
C THR A 325 -1.93 -9.18 36.08
N LYS A 326 -1.83 -10.10 37.04
CA LYS A 326 -1.44 -11.48 36.77
C LYS A 326 -2.60 -12.24 36.13
N PHE A 327 -2.28 -13.13 35.20
CA PHE A 327 -3.28 -14.04 34.62
C PHE A 327 -3.24 -15.36 35.37
N ILE A 328 -4.40 -15.93 35.61
CA ILE A 328 -4.58 -17.18 36.36
C ILE A 328 -5.18 -18.20 35.41
N LEU A 329 -4.44 -19.27 35.17
CA LEU A 329 -4.86 -20.44 34.41
C LEU A 329 -5.73 -21.34 35.29
N SER A 330 -6.66 -22.07 34.67
CA SER A 330 -7.49 -23.04 35.36
C SER A 330 -6.70 -24.30 35.74
N SER A 331 -7.15 -25.00 36.78
CA SER A 331 -6.52 -26.26 37.22
C SER A 331 -6.37 -27.30 36.12
N PRO A 332 -7.40 -27.56 35.27
CA PRO A 332 -7.26 -28.52 34.17
C PRO A 332 -6.13 -28.18 33.19
N ILE A 333 -5.93 -26.90 32.88
CA ILE A 333 -4.85 -26.45 31.97
C ILE A 333 -3.49 -26.67 32.62
N VAL A 334 -3.36 -26.36 33.92
CA VAL A 334 -2.13 -26.52 34.69
C VAL A 334 -1.72 -27.98 34.77
N GLU A 335 -2.66 -28.86 35.09
CA GLU A 335 -2.44 -30.31 35.20
C GLU A 335 -2.10 -30.92 33.83
N ALA A 336 -2.88 -30.62 32.78
CA ALA A 336 -2.67 -31.18 31.45
C ALA A 336 -1.31 -30.81 30.84
N ASN A 337 -0.74 -29.66 31.23
CA ASN A 337 0.55 -29.16 30.71
C ASN A 337 1.68 -29.29 31.73
N ASN A 338 1.45 -29.94 32.89
CA ASN A 338 2.42 -30.09 33.99
C ASN A 338 3.07 -28.75 34.41
N LEU A 339 2.27 -27.68 34.50
CA LEU A 339 2.78 -26.35 34.82
C LEU A 339 3.07 -26.23 36.33
N PRO A 340 4.21 -25.64 36.73
CA PRO A 340 4.58 -25.54 38.15
C PRO A 340 3.72 -24.56 38.95
N SER A 341 3.00 -23.67 38.26
CA SER A 341 2.11 -22.68 38.87
C SER A 341 0.98 -22.31 37.91
N PRO A 342 -0.22 -21.96 38.41
CA PRO A 342 -1.31 -21.42 37.59
C PRO A 342 -1.07 -19.98 37.12
N THR A 343 -0.04 -19.30 37.65
CA THR A 343 0.10 -17.84 37.51
C THR A 343 1.05 -17.46 36.37
N VAL A 344 0.58 -16.58 35.48
CA VAL A 344 1.39 -15.87 34.49
C VAL A 344 1.64 -14.45 35.00
N ASP A 345 2.89 -14.09 35.20
CA ASP A 345 3.29 -12.83 35.84
C ASP A 345 4.43 -12.15 35.08
N ILE A 346 4.27 -10.85 34.82
CA ILE A 346 5.28 -10.02 34.18
C ILE A 346 6.54 -9.86 35.05
N SER A 347 6.46 -10.10 36.36
CA SER A 347 7.62 -10.06 37.25
C SER A 347 8.74 -11.01 36.81
N HIS A 348 8.42 -12.15 36.20
CA HIS A 348 9.43 -13.08 35.69
C HIS A 348 10.21 -12.49 34.50
N VAL A 349 9.54 -11.71 33.64
CA VAL A 349 10.19 -10.96 32.56
C VAL A 349 11.10 -9.87 33.15
N ARG A 350 10.63 -9.18 34.20
CA ARG A 350 11.43 -8.17 34.90
C ARG A 350 12.71 -8.76 35.50
N GLN A 351 12.60 -9.91 36.19
CA GLN A 351 13.75 -10.61 36.75
C GLN A 351 14.75 -11.03 35.67
N LEU A 352 14.28 -11.52 34.51
CA LEU A 352 15.16 -11.86 33.39
C LEU A 352 15.90 -10.62 32.86
N VAL A 353 15.19 -9.50 32.68
CA VAL A 353 15.80 -8.23 32.22
C VAL A 353 16.85 -7.74 33.22
N GLU A 354 16.54 -7.78 34.51
CA GLU A 354 17.46 -7.39 35.58
C GLU A 354 18.71 -8.29 35.59
N LEU A 355 18.53 -9.61 35.50
CA LEU A 355 19.63 -10.58 35.44
C LEU A 355 20.59 -10.31 34.28
N GLN A 356 20.05 -10.02 33.08
CA GLN A 356 20.88 -9.64 31.94
C GLN A 356 21.60 -8.30 32.13
N SER A 357 20.92 -7.32 32.75
CA SER A 357 21.50 -5.99 33.00
C SER A 357 22.66 -6.00 34.00
N LEU A 358 22.65 -6.96 34.93
CA LEU A 358 23.68 -7.15 35.95
C LEU A 358 24.89 -7.97 35.44
N GLY A 359 24.97 -8.25 34.14
CA GLY A 359 26.06 -9.01 33.53
C GLY A 359 25.85 -10.52 33.46
N GLY A 360 24.61 -10.99 33.68
CA GLY A 360 24.23 -12.39 33.43
C GLY A 360 24.17 -12.75 31.94
N PRO A 361 23.88 -14.02 31.61
CA PRO A 361 23.79 -14.48 30.23
C PRO A 361 22.72 -13.73 29.44
N VAL A 362 23.10 -13.16 28.30
CA VAL A 362 22.16 -12.47 27.39
C VAL A 362 21.41 -13.52 26.56
N LEU A 363 20.23 -13.89 27.03
CA LEU A 363 19.32 -14.85 26.36
C LEU A 363 18.38 -14.16 25.38
N VAL A 364 18.03 -12.90 25.64
CA VAL A 364 17.17 -12.09 24.78
C VAL A 364 17.86 -10.76 24.48
N THR A 365 18.08 -10.50 23.19
CA THR A 365 18.77 -9.28 22.72
C THR A 365 17.82 -8.09 22.59
N GLY A 366 18.33 -6.85 22.69
CA GLY A 366 17.53 -5.65 22.37
C GLY A 366 16.36 -5.34 23.31
N LEU A 367 16.48 -5.73 24.59
CA LEU A 367 15.51 -5.36 25.62
C LEU A 367 15.70 -3.90 26.03
N THR A 368 14.60 -3.14 26.10
CA THR A 368 14.58 -1.76 26.55
C THR A 368 13.68 -1.62 27.79
N ALA A 369 13.93 -0.61 28.64
CA ALA A 369 13.08 -0.36 29.81
C ALA A 369 11.60 -0.14 29.45
N ALA A 370 11.34 0.39 28.25
CA ALA A 370 9.99 0.63 27.72
C ALA A 370 9.14 -0.65 27.57
N ILE A 371 9.75 -1.84 27.58
CA ILE A 371 9.05 -3.13 27.57
C ILE A 371 8.28 -3.36 28.89
N LEU A 372 8.84 -2.91 30.01
CA LEU A 372 8.29 -3.11 31.35
C LEU A 372 7.61 -1.86 31.92
N ASP A 373 8.03 -0.68 31.47
CA ASP A 373 7.44 0.60 31.85
C ASP A 373 7.22 1.48 30.61
N PRO A 374 6.20 1.15 29.79
CA PRO A 374 5.93 1.90 28.56
C PRO A 374 5.25 3.25 28.83
N SER A 375 5.73 4.30 28.18
CA SER A 375 4.99 5.56 28.06
C SER A 375 3.68 5.37 27.27
N GLN A 376 2.83 6.40 27.25
CA GLN A 376 1.59 6.34 26.47
C GLN A 376 1.85 6.16 24.96
N PHE A 377 2.96 6.69 24.44
CA PHE A 377 3.36 6.50 23.04
C PHE A 377 3.93 5.10 22.81
N ASP A 378 4.69 4.56 23.76
CA ASP A 378 5.27 3.20 23.66
C ASP A 378 4.18 2.12 23.59
N LYS A 379 3.07 2.31 24.32
CA LYS A 379 1.91 1.41 24.26
C LYS A 379 1.30 1.29 22.86
N MET A 380 1.52 2.29 21.99
CA MET A 380 1.05 2.25 20.60
C MET A 380 2.01 1.46 19.69
N HIS A 381 3.27 1.28 20.10
CA HIS A 381 4.31 0.61 19.31
C HIS A 381 4.22 -0.92 19.44
N VAL A 382 3.61 -1.57 18.44
CA VAL A 382 3.43 -3.04 18.41
C VAL A 382 4.74 -3.81 18.53
N GLY A 383 5.88 -3.23 18.10
CA GLY A 383 7.18 -3.88 18.20
C GLY A 383 7.61 -4.22 19.63
N LEU A 384 7.18 -3.45 20.63
CA LEU A 384 7.49 -3.73 22.04
C LEU A 384 6.70 -4.95 22.53
N ALA A 385 5.40 -5.00 22.23
CA ALA A 385 4.55 -6.15 22.53
C ALA A 385 5.07 -7.42 21.84
N LYS A 386 5.49 -7.33 20.56
CA LYS A 386 6.10 -8.45 19.82
C LYS A 386 7.38 -8.95 20.47
N LYS A 387 8.18 -8.06 21.07
CA LYS A 387 9.43 -8.47 21.71
C LYS A 387 9.17 -9.31 22.96
N ILE A 388 8.14 -8.96 23.74
CA ILE A 388 7.68 -9.76 24.89
C ILE A 388 7.09 -11.09 24.42
N PHE A 389 6.15 -11.03 23.48
CA PHE A 389 5.48 -12.20 22.93
C PHE A 389 6.27 -12.77 21.75
N SER A 390 7.55 -13.08 22.00
CA SER A 390 8.45 -13.70 21.02
C SER A 390 8.90 -15.08 21.48
N ASN A 391 9.25 -15.92 20.50
CA ASN A 391 9.83 -17.24 20.77
C ASN A 391 11.14 -17.13 21.59
N GLU A 392 11.95 -16.10 21.34
CA GLU A 392 13.19 -15.83 22.09
C GLU A 392 12.89 -15.58 23.57
N MET A 393 11.93 -14.70 23.89
CA MET A 393 11.53 -14.41 25.27
C MET A 393 10.92 -15.61 25.98
N GLY A 394 10.00 -16.31 25.31
CA GLY A 394 9.34 -17.49 25.87
C GLY A 394 10.33 -18.60 26.24
N HIS A 395 11.22 -18.95 25.31
CA HIS A 395 12.26 -19.95 25.56
C HIS A 395 13.28 -19.49 26.59
N ALA A 396 13.65 -18.21 26.63
CA ALA A 396 14.58 -17.69 27.64
C ALA A 396 14.02 -17.86 29.06
N LEU A 397 12.73 -17.59 29.28
CA LEU A 397 12.09 -17.81 30.58
C LEU A 397 12.01 -19.29 30.94
N VAL A 398 11.62 -20.15 29.99
CA VAL A 398 11.55 -21.61 30.20
C VAL A 398 12.93 -22.16 30.57
N LEU A 399 13.96 -21.82 29.80
CA LEU A 399 15.33 -22.25 30.05
C LEU A 399 15.85 -21.72 31.39
N SER A 400 15.57 -20.46 31.71
CA SER A 400 16.01 -19.86 32.98
C SER A 400 15.35 -20.52 34.19
N ALA A 401 14.08 -20.92 34.10
CA ALA A 401 13.40 -21.69 35.13
C ALA A 401 14.03 -23.09 35.28
N GLN A 402 14.27 -23.79 34.17
CA GLN A 402 14.84 -25.15 34.18
C GLN A 402 16.28 -25.19 34.71
N THR A 403 17.06 -24.15 34.43
CA THR A 403 18.47 -24.03 34.89
C THR A 403 18.59 -23.46 36.31
N GLY A 404 17.47 -23.08 36.93
CA GLY A 404 17.44 -22.48 38.27
C GLY A 404 17.92 -21.03 38.32
N LEU A 405 18.07 -20.36 37.17
CA LEU A 405 18.38 -18.92 37.10
C LEU A 405 17.19 -18.06 37.53
N LEU A 406 15.96 -18.55 37.30
CA LEU A 406 14.71 -17.94 37.73
C LEU A 406 13.87 -18.94 38.54
N PRO A 407 12.88 -18.48 39.32
CA PRO A 407 11.92 -19.34 40.00
C PRO A 407 11.20 -20.28 39.02
N GLN A 408 10.78 -21.46 39.48
CA GLN A 408 10.10 -22.45 38.63
C GLN A 408 8.81 -21.90 38.01
N GLU A 409 8.13 -20.97 38.68
CA GLU A 409 6.92 -20.29 38.22
C GLU A 409 7.14 -19.48 36.93
N ALA A 410 8.39 -19.08 36.62
CA ALA A 410 8.73 -18.42 35.37
C ALA A 410 8.48 -19.33 34.16
N PHE A 411 8.53 -20.66 34.34
CA PHE A 411 8.20 -21.63 33.29
C PHE A 411 6.77 -21.43 32.76
N THR A 412 5.78 -21.28 33.65
CA THR A 412 4.37 -21.03 33.26
C THR A 412 4.26 -19.74 32.43
N THR A 413 5.00 -18.71 32.81
CA THR A 413 4.99 -17.44 32.08
C THR A 413 5.62 -17.57 30.69
N GLY A 414 6.76 -18.26 30.60
CA GLY A 414 7.41 -18.56 29.33
C GLY A 414 6.51 -19.39 28.40
N TRP A 415 5.86 -20.43 28.92
CA TRP A 415 4.90 -21.25 28.19
C TRP A 415 3.75 -20.43 27.61
N PHE A 416 3.11 -19.57 28.42
CA PHE A 416 2.03 -18.72 27.95
C PHE A 416 2.47 -17.70 26.89
N ILE A 417 3.69 -17.15 27.04
CA ILE A 417 4.30 -16.27 26.05
C ILE A 417 4.50 -16.98 24.71
N LEU A 418 4.94 -18.24 24.72
CA LEU A 418 5.08 -19.06 23.50
C LEU A 418 3.73 -19.31 22.82
N LEU A 419 2.67 -19.60 23.58
CA LEU A 419 1.32 -19.74 23.02
C LEU A 419 0.86 -18.45 22.34
N CYS A 420 1.06 -17.30 22.98
CA CYS A 420 0.71 -16.00 22.40
C CYS A 420 1.55 -15.69 21.14
N SER A 421 2.83 -16.05 21.14
CA SER A 421 3.73 -15.92 19.99
C SER A 421 3.23 -16.74 18.80
N GLN A 422 2.95 -18.03 19.01
CA GLN A 422 2.42 -18.93 17.97
C GLN A 422 1.05 -18.47 17.45
N TRP A 423 0.12 -18.09 18.34
CA TRP A 423 -1.16 -17.50 17.94
C TRP A 423 -0.96 -16.27 17.07
N TYR A 424 -0.10 -15.35 17.50
CA TYR A 424 0.13 -14.10 16.77
C TYR A 424 0.69 -14.36 15.37
N GLU A 425 1.72 -15.21 15.25
CA GLU A 425 2.32 -15.59 13.96
C GLU A 425 1.30 -16.21 13.01
N LEU A 426 0.42 -17.08 13.52
CA LEU A 426 -0.66 -17.69 12.74
C LEU A 426 -1.71 -16.67 12.31
N MET A 427 -2.02 -15.67 13.14
CA MET A 427 -3.05 -14.68 12.86
C MET A 427 -2.57 -13.48 12.03
N VAL A 428 -1.26 -13.28 11.88
CA VAL A 428 -0.69 -12.26 10.97
C VAL A 428 0.06 -12.86 9.78
N CYS A 429 -0.18 -14.13 9.48
CA CYS A 429 0.52 -14.89 8.45
C CYS A 429 0.38 -14.28 7.05
N ARG A 430 1.53 -14.11 6.36
CA ARG A 430 1.62 -13.58 4.98
C ARG A 430 2.24 -14.57 3.98
N HIS A 431 2.71 -15.71 4.45
CA HIS A 431 3.41 -16.70 3.63
C HIS A 431 2.61 -18.00 3.55
N LYS A 432 2.69 -18.68 2.41
CA LYS A 432 1.95 -19.92 2.19
C LYS A 432 2.29 -21.02 3.21
N SER A 433 3.52 -21.04 3.72
CA SER A 433 3.99 -22.03 4.71
C SER A 433 3.11 -22.12 5.95
N ASN A 434 2.63 -20.98 6.48
CA ASN A 434 1.77 -20.89 7.67
C ASN A 434 0.32 -20.55 7.32
N SER A 435 -0.08 -20.76 6.07
CA SER A 435 -1.45 -20.48 5.62
C SER A 435 -2.44 -21.54 6.10
N PHE A 436 -3.73 -21.21 6.02
CA PHE A 436 -4.81 -22.13 6.36
C PHE A 436 -5.35 -22.77 5.09
N GLY A 437 -4.82 -23.95 4.74
CA GLY A 437 -5.23 -24.76 3.60
C GLY A 437 -6.10 -25.96 4.00
N ASN A 438 -6.11 -26.98 3.13
CA ASN A 438 -6.76 -28.27 3.37
C ASN A 438 -5.75 -29.40 3.71
N ASP A 439 -4.51 -29.04 4.00
CA ASP A 439 -3.44 -29.96 4.37
C ASP A 439 -3.43 -30.28 5.88
N GLU A 440 -2.72 -31.36 6.25
CA GLU A 440 -2.58 -31.83 7.63
C GLU A 440 -1.93 -30.77 8.54
N ALA A 441 -0.91 -30.07 8.06
CA ALA A 441 -0.29 -28.99 8.84
C ALA A 441 -1.26 -27.84 9.11
N SER A 442 -2.18 -27.54 8.19
CA SER A 442 -3.29 -26.61 8.46
C SER A 442 -4.25 -27.13 9.52
N LEU A 443 -4.48 -28.45 9.60
CA LEU A 443 -5.37 -29.03 10.62
C LEU A 443 -4.75 -28.92 12.02
N GLU A 444 -3.45 -29.19 12.16
CA GLU A 444 -2.71 -28.99 13.42
C GLU A 444 -2.80 -27.55 13.91
N ARG A 445 -2.65 -26.57 13.00
CA ARG A 445 -2.83 -25.14 13.33
C ARG A 445 -4.24 -24.82 13.80
N VAL A 446 -5.25 -25.41 13.17
CA VAL A 446 -6.67 -25.24 13.58
C VAL A 446 -6.88 -25.82 14.97
N GLN A 447 -6.36 -27.02 15.25
CA GLN A 447 -6.45 -27.66 16.57
C GLN A 447 -5.76 -26.82 17.65
N PHE A 448 -4.56 -26.31 17.36
CA PHE A 448 -3.86 -25.37 18.24
C PHE A 448 -4.72 -24.14 18.55
N LEU A 449 -5.31 -23.51 17.54
CA LEU A 449 -6.14 -22.31 17.72
C LEU A 449 -7.42 -22.61 18.50
N GLN A 450 -8.04 -23.77 18.30
CA GLN A 450 -9.21 -24.21 19.07
C GLN A 450 -8.84 -24.45 20.54
N ASN A 451 -7.72 -25.12 20.82
CA ASN A 451 -7.22 -25.28 22.19
C ASN A 451 -6.92 -23.91 22.82
N PHE A 452 -6.30 -23.00 22.07
CA PHE A 452 -6.03 -21.66 22.55
C PHE A 452 -7.31 -20.88 22.90
N ILE A 453 -8.41 -21.06 22.15
CA ILE A 453 -9.73 -20.49 22.54
C ILE A 453 -10.16 -21.00 23.91
N GLU A 454 -10.07 -22.32 24.18
CA GLU A 454 -10.49 -22.90 25.45
C GLU A 454 -9.65 -22.37 26.63
N ILE A 455 -8.33 -22.26 26.45
CA ILE A 455 -7.43 -21.63 27.42
C ILE A 455 -7.89 -20.20 27.73
N ILE A 456 -8.19 -19.41 26.70
CA ILE A 456 -8.57 -18.00 26.84
C ILE A 456 -9.97 -17.82 27.47
N LYS A 457 -10.91 -18.75 27.23
CA LYS A 457 -12.24 -18.75 27.88
C LYS A 457 -12.16 -18.93 29.40
N GLU A 458 -11.25 -19.80 29.83
CA GLU A 458 -11.04 -20.13 31.25
C GLU A 458 -10.08 -19.18 31.96
N LEU A 459 -9.28 -18.41 31.21
CA LEU A 459 -8.34 -17.43 31.75
C LEU A 459 -9.03 -16.45 32.71
N GLN A 460 -8.46 -16.31 33.90
CA GLN A 460 -8.89 -15.40 34.95
C GLN A 460 -7.85 -14.31 35.22
N PHE A 461 -8.26 -13.23 35.89
CA PHE A 461 -7.38 -12.11 36.22
C PHE A 461 -7.43 -11.86 37.72
N THR A 462 -6.26 -11.56 38.30
CA THR A 462 -6.15 -11.23 39.74
C THR A 462 -6.95 -9.99 40.14
N SER A 463 -7.25 -9.08 39.22
CA SER A 463 -8.05 -7.88 39.52
C SER A 463 -9.54 -8.15 39.71
N ASP A 464 -10.11 -9.01 38.86
CA ASP A 464 -11.51 -9.43 38.88
C ASP A 464 -11.72 -10.62 37.92
N ASN A 465 -12.83 -11.32 38.08
CA ASN A 465 -13.23 -12.40 37.18
C ASN A 465 -14.14 -11.94 36.02
N LYS A 466 -14.06 -10.65 35.64
CA LYS A 466 -14.89 -10.12 34.56
C LYS A 466 -14.27 -10.44 33.21
N TRP A 467 -15.13 -10.75 32.24
CA TRP A 467 -14.73 -10.92 30.85
C TRP A 467 -14.03 -9.67 30.33
N LYS A 468 -12.80 -9.84 29.83
CA LYS A 468 -11.97 -8.72 29.37
C LYS A 468 -11.99 -8.60 27.85
N PRO A 469 -11.76 -7.37 27.31
CA PRO A 469 -11.62 -7.16 25.88
C PRO A 469 -10.56 -8.05 25.22
N ILE A 470 -9.48 -8.43 25.93
CA ILE A 470 -8.47 -9.33 25.36
C ILE A 470 -9.04 -10.72 25.04
N GLN A 471 -9.95 -11.25 25.86
CA GLN A 471 -10.54 -12.57 25.65
C GLN A 471 -11.47 -12.53 24.45
N ARG A 472 -12.32 -11.49 24.39
CA ARG A 472 -13.20 -11.23 23.24
C ARG A 472 -12.40 -11.09 21.95
N GLY A 473 -11.34 -10.28 21.94
CA GLY A 473 -10.53 -10.01 20.76
C GLY A 473 -9.84 -11.26 20.21
N ILE A 474 -9.17 -12.02 21.08
CA ILE A 474 -8.51 -13.28 20.68
C ILE A 474 -9.52 -14.25 20.09
N ILE A 475 -10.61 -14.53 20.82
CA ILE A 475 -11.61 -15.51 20.39
C ILE A 475 -12.28 -15.07 19.08
N LEU A 476 -12.66 -13.80 18.97
CA LEU A 476 -13.28 -13.27 17.74
C LEU A 476 -12.35 -13.43 16.53
N THR A 477 -11.08 -13.04 16.65
CA THR A 477 -10.12 -13.14 15.55
C THR A 477 -9.92 -14.57 15.08
N ILE A 478 -9.77 -15.51 16.01
CA ILE A 478 -9.61 -16.94 15.71
C ILE A 478 -10.87 -17.48 15.05
N THR A 479 -12.03 -17.30 15.67
CA THR A 479 -13.30 -17.81 15.15
C THR A 479 -13.58 -17.28 13.75
N THR A 480 -13.29 -16.01 13.47
CA THR A 480 -13.42 -15.45 12.12
C THR A 480 -12.48 -16.09 11.10
N ALA A 481 -11.21 -16.31 11.45
CA ALA A 481 -10.29 -17.02 10.55
C ALA A 481 -10.75 -18.46 10.27
N LEU A 482 -11.25 -19.17 11.29
CA LEU A 482 -11.76 -20.54 11.13
C LEU A 482 -13.03 -20.58 10.26
N ASN A 483 -13.97 -19.66 10.49
CA ASN A 483 -15.21 -19.56 9.72
C ASN A 483 -14.94 -19.17 8.25
N LEU A 484 -13.99 -18.27 7.99
CA LEU A 484 -13.56 -17.93 6.63
C LEU A 484 -12.87 -19.11 5.95
N ARG A 485 -12.06 -19.88 6.67
CA ARG A 485 -11.45 -21.12 6.16
C ARG A 485 -12.54 -22.11 5.76
N GLU A 486 -13.54 -22.32 6.60
CA GLU A 486 -14.66 -23.21 6.31
C GLU A 486 -15.45 -22.74 5.08
N GLU A 487 -15.84 -21.47 5.02
CA GLU A 487 -16.64 -20.92 3.92
C GLU A 487 -15.90 -20.89 2.59
N LEU A 488 -14.59 -20.57 2.59
CA LEU A 488 -13.86 -20.26 1.37
C LEU A 488 -12.88 -21.35 0.98
N VAL A 489 -12.18 -21.96 1.92
CA VAL A 489 -11.15 -22.98 1.61
C VAL A 489 -11.79 -24.35 1.49
N LEU A 490 -12.57 -24.77 2.50
CA LEU A 490 -13.18 -26.11 2.48
C LEU A 490 -14.29 -26.25 1.43
N SER A 491 -14.95 -25.15 1.05
CA SER A 491 -15.88 -25.14 -0.07
C SER A 491 -15.20 -25.16 -1.45
N GLY A 492 -13.87 -25.17 -1.51
CA GLY A 492 -13.10 -25.17 -2.76
C GLY A 492 -13.01 -23.83 -3.49
N LYS A 493 -13.47 -22.71 -2.91
CA LYS A 493 -13.34 -21.38 -3.53
C LYS A 493 -11.91 -20.87 -3.50
N LEU A 494 -11.17 -21.19 -2.44
CA LEU A 494 -9.77 -20.81 -2.21
C LEU A 494 -8.91 -22.04 -1.93
N GLN A 495 -7.65 -22.02 -2.36
CA GLN A 495 -6.69 -23.07 -2.00
C GLN A 495 -6.20 -22.94 -0.55
N TYR A 496 -6.04 -21.70 -0.07
CA TYR A 496 -5.59 -21.40 1.27
C TYR A 496 -5.99 -19.97 1.68
N LEU A 497 -6.01 -19.71 2.98
CA LEU A 497 -6.29 -18.39 3.56
C LEU A 497 -5.04 -17.81 4.23
N LEU A 498 -4.76 -16.54 3.94
CA LEU A 498 -3.72 -15.74 4.62
C LEU A 498 -4.35 -14.76 5.60
N THR A 499 -4.29 -15.08 6.89
CA THR A 499 -4.86 -14.29 7.99
C THR A 499 -4.25 -12.90 8.14
N GLY A 500 -2.99 -12.70 7.70
CA GLY A 500 -2.36 -11.38 7.66
C GLY A 500 -3.07 -10.37 6.74
N ARG A 501 -4.02 -10.82 5.92
CA ARG A 501 -4.91 -9.96 5.13
C ARG A 501 -6.15 -9.47 5.89
N LEU A 502 -6.50 -10.09 7.01
CA LEU A 502 -7.62 -9.74 7.88
C LEU A 502 -7.31 -8.59 8.86
N THR A 503 -6.06 -8.14 8.91
CA THR A 503 -5.59 -7.07 9.81
C THR A 503 -5.90 -5.68 9.26
N SER A 504 -6.10 -4.69 10.14
CA SER A 504 -6.33 -3.29 9.78
C SER A 504 -5.03 -2.53 9.50
N SER A 505 -3.86 -3.19 9.55
CA SER A 505 -2.55 -2.57 9.32
C SER A 505 -2.41 -1.84 7.97
N SER A 506 -3.25 -2.13 6.98
CA SER A 506 -3.29 -1.34 5.73
C SER A 506 -3.69 0.11 5.97
N VAL A 507 -4.56 0.37 6.94
CA VAL A 507 -5.01 1.72 7.32
C VAL A 507 -3.93 2.43 8.14
N GLU A 508 -3.32 1.76 9.12
CA GLU A 508 -2.20 2.33 9.89
C GLU A 508 -1.01 2.75 9.00
N ASN A 509 -0.69 1.92 7.99
CA ASN A 509 0.36 2.24 7.01
C ASN A 509 -0.01 3.47 6.18
N LEU A 510 -1.26 3.60 5.77
CA LEU A 510 -1.77 4.79 5.07
C LEU A 510 -1.62 6.03 5.97
N PHE A 511 -2.04 5.95 7.24
CA PHE A 511 -1.89 7.05 8.19
C PHE A 511 -0.44 7.45 8.42
N SER A 512 0.48 6.48 8.49
CA SER A 512 1.91 6.74 8.62
C SER A 512 2.43 7.53 7.41
N GLN A 513 2.05 7.15 6.19
CA GLN A 513 2.40 7.87 4.96
C GLN A 513 1.83 9.29 4.96
N VAL A 514 0.57 9.46 5.36
CA VAL A 514 -0.09 10.76 5.49
C VAL A 514 0.66 11.65 6.50
N ARG A 515 0.99 11.13 7.69
CA ARG A 515 1.68 11.89 8.76
C ARG A 515 3.09 12.33 8.37
N ILE A 516 3.87 11.48 7.70
CA ILE A 516 5.23 11.81 7.23
C ILE A 516 5.21 13.04 6.32
N ILE A 517 4.16 13.19 5.51
CA ILE A 517 4.02 14.31 4.58
C ILE A 517 3.48 15.56 5.30
N ILE A 518 2.59 15.40 6.30
CA ILE A 518 2.02 16.50 7.13
C ILE A 518 3.09 17.27 7.92
N ILE A 519 4.20 16.64 8.32
CA ILE A 519 5.33 17.32 8.98
C ILE A 519 5.99 18.37 8.05
N ILE A 520 5.59 18.44 6.77
CA ILE A 520 6.12 19.38 5.76
C ILE A 520 5.02 20.34 5.21
N THR A 521 4.00 20.73 5.98
CA THR A 521 3.05 21.89 5.77
C THR A 521 1.62 21.53 5.29
N LYS A 522 0.60 22.05 6.01
CA LYS A 522 -0.87 22.19 5.70
C LYS A 522 -1.72 20.90 5.61
N ILE A 523 -2.74 20.83 6.45
CA ILE A 523 -3.26 19.57 7.06
C ILE A 523 -4.37 18.89 6.26
N ILE A 524 -5.02 19.56 5.30
CA ILE A 524 -6.21 19.00 4.62
C ILE A 524 -5.98 18.78 3.12
N GLY A 525 -5.28 19.69 2.43
CA GLY A 525 -4.96 19.54 1.01
C GLY A 525 -4.05 18.33 0.68
N ILE A 526 -3.28 17.82 1.65
CA ILE A 526 -2.37 16.68 1.47
C ILE A 526 -3.09 15.33 1.61
N PHE A 527 -4.12 15.23 2.45
CA PHE A 527 -4.91 13.99 2.52
C PHE A 527 -5.58 13.72 1.17
N ILE A 528 -6.11 14.77 0.54
CA ILE A 528 -6.62 14.78 -0.84
C ILE A 528 -5.50 14.49 -1.83
N GLN A 529 -4.34 15.15 -1.72
CA GLN A 529 -3.22 14.95 -2.65
C GLN A 529 -2.62 13.54 -2.58
N TYR A 530 -2.55 12.91 -1.40
CA TYR A 530 -2.05 11.54 -1.27
C TYR A 530 -3.11 10.51 -1.61
N THR A 531 -4.40 10.77 -1.34
CA THR A 531 -5.46 9.94 -1.90
C THR A 531 -5.45 9.99 -3.43
N ARG A 532 -5.28 11.19 -4.02
CA ARG A 532 -5.02 11.41 -5.46
C ARG A 532 -3.87 10.56 -5.99
N ILE A 533 -2.85 10.34 -5.18
CA ILE A 533 -1.57 9.72 -5.55
C ILE A 533 -1.55 8.21 -5.26
N ALA A 534 -2.12 7.76 -4.15
CA ALA A 534 -2.21 6.37 -3.76
C ALA A 534 -3.15 5.59 -4.68
N VAL A 535 -4.20 6.26 -5.18
CA VAL A 535 -5.07 5.79 -6.27
C VAL A 535 -4.32 5.68 -7.59
N LEU A 536 -3.30 6.50 -7.82
CA LEU A 536 -2.48 6.48 -9.04
C LEU A 536 -1.25 5.56 -8.96
N ASN A 537 -0.96 4.96 -7.80
CA ASN A 537 0.05 3.89 -7.65
C ASN A 537 -0.52 2.51 -8.05
N LEU A 538 -1.37 2.49 -9.08
CA LEU A 538 -1.80 1.29 -9.78
C LEU A 538 -0.65 0.83 -10.70
N ASP A 539 0.35 0.19 -10.11
CA ASP A 539 1.01 -0.95 -10.76
C ASP A 539 0.31 -2.20 -10.20
#